data_AF-A0A2U0TR66-F1
#
_entry.id   AF-A0A2U0TR66-F1
#
_cell.length_a   1.000
_cell.length_b   1.000
_cell.length_c   1.000
_cell.angle_alpha   90.00
_cell.angle_beta   90.00
_cell.angle_gamma   90.00
#
_symmetry.space_group_name_H-M   'P 1'
#
loop_
_entity.id
_entity.type
_entity.pdbx_description
1 polymer ?
#
loop_
_entity_poly.entity_id
_entity_poly.type
_entity_poly.pdbx_seq_one_letter_code
_entity_poly.pdbx_strand_id
1 'polypeptide(L)'
;MSNIRITKQFNFETGHALYGYDGKCKNVHGHSYKLSVTVIGKPITDRNNVKFGMVIDFSDLKKIVKEEIVDQFDHATVFNETTPHIELANELKNRGHHVILVDYQPTSENMVVDFSQRIIRRLPQDIELFSLKLQETESSFAEWFASDNQ
;
A
#
# COMPACT_ATOMS: atom_id res chain seq x y z
N MET A 1 -14.68 -8.66 -25.21
CA MET A 1 -14.91 -8.92 -23.77
C MET A 1 -14.87 -7.61 -23.02
N SER A 2 -15.75 -7.44 -22.04
CA SER A 2 -15.79 -6.25 -21.20
C SER A 2 -14.58 -6.20 -20.27
N ASN A 3 -14.09 -4.99 -19.98
CA ASN A 3 -13.12 -4.78 -18.91
C ASN A 3 -13.86 -4.83 -17.57
N ILE A 4 -13.34 -5.59 -16.62
CA ILE A 4 -13.92 -5.80 -15.30
C ILE A 4 -12.93 -5.31 -14.25
N ARG A 5 -13.43 -4.53 -13.29
CA ARG A 5 -12.67 -4.12 -12.10
C ARG A 5 -13.02 -5.06 -10.96
N ILE A 6 -12.01 -5.49 -10.22
CA ILE A 6 -12.21 -6.19 -8.94
C ILE A 6 -11.41 -5.47 -7.86
N THR A 7 -11.98 -5.42 -6.65
CA THR A 7 -11.37 -4.77 -5.51
C THR A 7 -11.21 -5.74 -4.36
N LYS A 8 -10.04 -5.71 -3.70
CA LYS A 8 -9.81 -6.42 -2.45
C LYS A 8 -9.32 -5.43 -1.39
N GLN A 9 -9.84 -5.58 -0.17
CA GLN A 9 -9.48 -4.73 0.97
C GLN A 9 -8.54 -5.46 1.93
N PHE A 10 -7.64 -4.69 2.52
CA PHE A 10 -6.62 -5.14 3.46
C PHE A 10 -6.54 -4.14 4.62
N ASN A 11 -6.18 -4.63 5.80
CA ASN A 11 -5.97 -3.80 6.98
C ASN A 11 -4.57 -4.07 7.54
N PHE A 12 -3.96 -3.05 8.11
CA PHE A 12 -2.68 -3.14 8.82
C PHE A 12 -2.52 -1.97 9.78
N GLU A 13 -1.77 -2.18 10.86
CA GLU A 13 -1.49 -1.18 11.89
C GLU A 13 -0.09 -0.60 11.67
N THR A 14 0.04 0.71 11.50
CA THR A 14 1.34 1.33 11.27
C THR A 14 1.52 2.60 12.09
N GLY A 15 2.67 2.72 12.74
CA GLY A 15 3.12 3.95 13.37
C GLY A 15 3.87 4.84 12.38
N HIS A 16 3.82 6.16 12.55
CA HIS A 16 4.62 7.12 11.80
C HIS A 16 4.77 8.46 12.54
N ALA A 17 5.61 9.35 12.00
CA ALA A 17 5.69 10.75 12.40
C ALA A 17 6.09 11.63 11.23
N LEU A 18 5.49 12.82 11.13
CA LEU A 18 5.75 13.79 10.06
C LEU A 18 6.81 14.80 10.50
N TYR A 19 8.00 14.72 9.91
CA TYR A 19 9.08 15.65 10.26
C TYR A 19 8.78 17.06 9.75
N GLY A 20 8.97 18.08 10.61
CA GLY A 20 8.77 19.49 10.25
C GLY A 20 7.31 19.94 10.13
N TYR A 21 6.34 19.07 10.45
CA TYR A 21 4.92 19.41 10.44
C TYR A 21 4.53 20.23 11.68
N ASP A 22 3.62 21.19 11.53
CA ASP A 22 3.17 22.09 12.61
C ASP A 22 1.98 21.53 13.42
N GLY A 23 1.29 20.51 12.90
CA GLY A 23 0.17 19.84 13.57
C GLY A 23 0.54 18.65 14.45
N LYS A 24 -0.48 17.89 14.89
CA LYS A 24 -0.33 16.78 15.85
C LYS A 24 0.47 15.60 15.29
N CYS A 25 0.41 15.37 13.97
CA CYS A 25 1.07 14.26 13.30
C CYS A 25 2.61 14.37 13.29
N LYS A 26 3.18 15.46 13.82
CA LYS A 26 4.62 15.57 14.07
C LYS A 26 5.12 14.63 15.16
N ASN A 27 4.22 14.17 16.04
CA ASN A 27 4.56 13.21 17.09
C ASN A 27 4.50 11.79 16.55
N VAL A 28 5.23 10.87 17.17
CA VAL A 28 5.06 9.43 16.91
C VAL A 28 3.66 9.02 17.35
N HIS A 29 2.89 8.51 16.40
CA HIS A 29 1.54 7.98 16.58
C HIS A 29 1.31 6.86 15.55
N GLY A 30 0.10 6.34 15.43
CA GLY A 30 -0.20 5.34 14.42
C GLY A 30 -1.67 5.28 14.05
N HIS A 31 -1.95 4.47 13.03
CA HIS A 31 -3.26 4.33 12.42
C HIS A 31 -3.55 2.88 12.06
N SER A 32 -4.84 2.53 12.13
CA SER A 32 -5.42 1.31 11.59
C SER A 32 -5.76 1.54 10.11
N TYR A 33 -4.77 1.39 9.24
CA TYR A 33 -4.93 1.66 7.81
C TYR A 33 -5.83 0.62 7.14
N LYS A 34 -6.69 1.09 6.23
CA LYS A 34 -7.45 0.24 5.30
C LYS A 34 -7.02 0.53 3.87
N LEU A 35 -6.42 -0.45 3.20
CA LEU A 35 -6.01 -0.35 1.80
C LEU A 35 -7.01 -1.10 0.90
N SER A 36 -7.68 -0.37 0.02
CA SER A 36 -8.47 -0.96 -1.06
C SER A 36 -7.65 -0.99 -2.34
N VAL A 37 -7.41 -2.19 -2.88
CA VAL A 37 -6.65 -2.42 -4.11
C VAL A 37 -7.61 -2.82 -5.20
N THR A 38 -7.76 -1.97 -6.22
CA THR A 38 -8.59 -2.24 -7.39
C THR A 38 -7.72 -2.51 -8.60
N VAL A 39 -7.91 -3.66 -9.23
CA VAL A 39 -7.26 -4.00 -10.51
C VAL A 39 -8.30 -4.08 -11.61
N ILE A 40 -7.87 -3.92 -12.85
CA ILE A 40 -8.70 -4.02 -14.05
C ILE A 40 -8.10 -5.01 -15.05
N GLY A 41 -8.96 -5.78 -15.70
CA GLY A 41 -8.55 -6.71 -16.76
C GLY A 41 -9.76 -7.34 -17.43
N LYS A 42 -9.52 -8.40 -18.22
CA LYS A 42 -10.57 -9.17 -18.88
C LYS A 42 -10.66 -10.57 -18.26
N PRO A 43 -11.87 -11.10 -18.04
CA PRO A 43 -12.02 -12.49 -17.62
C PRO A 43 -11.32 -13.47 -18.58
N ILE A 44 -10.58 -14.43 -18.03
CA ILE A 44 -9.92 -15.49 -18.80
C ILE A 44 -10.97 -16.32 -19.55
N THR A 45 -10.82 -16.44 -20.88
CA THR A 45 -11.78 -17.18 -21.73
C THR A 45 -11.33 -18.56 -22.17
N ASP A 46 -10.07 -18.92 -21.89
CA ASP A 46 -9.61 -20.28 -22.13
C ASP A 46 -10.31 -21.24 -21.16
N ARG A 47 -11.16 -22.12 -21.71
CA ARG A 47 -11.96 -23.10 -20.96
C ARG A 47 -11.11 -24.17 -20.27
N ASN A 48 -9.86 -24.35 -20.68
CA ASN A 48 -8.94 -25.29 -20.05
C ASN A 48 -8.14 -24.66 -18.91
N ASN A 49 -8.23 -23.34 -18.72
CA ASN A 49 -7.56 -22.65 -17.63
C ASN A 49 -8.33 -22.85 -16.32
N VAL A 50 -7.64 -23.25 -15.25
CA VAL A 50 -8.24 -23.43 -13.91
C VAL A 50 -8.82 -22.15 -13.32
N LYS A 51 -8.44 -20.98 -13.84
CA LYS A 51 -8.96 -19.65 -13.50
C LYS A 51 -9.94 -19.12 -14.54
N PHE A 52 -10.52 -19.97 -15.39
CA PHE A 52 -11.53 -19.60 -16.37
C PHE A 52 -12.63 -18.71 -15.76
N GLY A 53 -12.91 -17.58 -16.40
CA GLY A 53 -13.89 -16.59 -15.95
C GLY A 53 -13.38 -15.57 -14.93
N MET A 54 -12.13 -15.65 -14.48
CA MET A 54 -11.55 -14.68 -13.53
C MET A 54 -10.75 -13.60 -14.24
N VAL A 55 -10.72 -12.39 -13.69
CA VAL A 55 -9.73 -11.36 -14.06
C VAL A 55 -8.37 -11.76 -13.47
N ILE A 56 -8.33 -11.95 -12.15
CA ILE A 56 -7.22 -12.54 -11.40
C ILE A 56 -7.84 -13.27 -10.20
N ASP A 57 -7.20 -14.34 -9.70
CA ASP A 57 -7.63 -14.97 -8.46
C ASP A 57 -7.40 -14.01 -7.27
N PHE A 58 -8.40 -13.86 -6.41
CA PHE A 58 -8.28 -13.02 -5.21
C PHE A 58 -7.18 -13.50 -4.25
N SER A 59 -6.78 -14.76 -4.30
CA SER A 59 -5.68 -15.33 -3.51
C SER A 59 -4.32 -14.89 -4.06
N ASP A 60 -4.19 -14.76 -5.37
CA ASP A 60 -2.97 -14.28 -6.02
C ASP A 60 -2.81 -12.78 -5.75
N LEU A 61 -3.88 -11.99 -5.93
CA LEU A 61 -3.89 -10.58 -5.55
C LEU A 61 -3.61 -10.40 -4.05
N LYS A 62 -4.20 -11.25 -3.19
CA LYS A 62 -3.93 -11.26 -1.75
C LYS A 62 -2.45 -11.45 -1.48
N LYS A 63 -1.83 -12.45 -2.10
CA LYS A 63 -0.42 -12.76 -1.89
C LYS A 63 0.47 -11.58 -2.25
N ILE A 64 0.27 -10.98 -3.43
CA ILE A 64 1.02 -9.82 -3.88
C ILE A 64 0.93 -8.67 -2.86
N VAL A 65 -0.29 -8.25 -2.52
CA VAL A 65 -0.47 -7.09 -1.62
C VAL A 65 0.02 -7.39 -0.21
N LYS A 66 -0.11 -8.63 0.27
CA LYS A 66 0.42 -9.00 1.59
C LYS A 66 1.94 -8.94 1.62
N GLU A 67 2.63 -9.56 0.67
CA GLU A 67 4.09 -9.61 0.65
C GLU A 67 4.72 -8.23 0.46
N GLU A 68 4.12 -7.37 -0.39
CA GLU A 68 4.67 -6.05 -0.69
C GLU A 68 4.32 -4.99 0.36
N ILE A 69 3.11 -5.07 0.93
CA ILE A 69 2.54 -3.99 1.75
C ILE A 69 2.19 -4.51 3.15
N VAL A 70 1.15 -5.35 3.29
CA VAL A 70 0.57 -5.66 4.61
C VAL A 70 1.61 -6.25 5.56
N ASP A 71 2.32 -7.30 5.15
CA ASP A 71 3.27 -7.99 6.02
C ASP A 71 4.56 -7.18 6.24
N GLN A 72 4.83 -6.16 5.41
CA GLN A 72 5.94 -5.23 5.62
C GLN A 72 5.56 -4.15 6.64
N PHE A 73 4.40 -3.51 6.45
CA PHE A 73 3.99 -2.31 7.18
C PHE A 73 3.21 -2.61 8.46
N ASP A 74 2.59 -3.78 8.59
CA ASP A 74 1.86 -4.16 9.79
C ASP A 74 2.77 -4.23 11.02
N HIS A 75 2.34 -3.59 12.10
CA HIS A 75 3.08 -3.38 13.34
C HIS A 75 4.48 -2.74 13.15
N ALA A 76 4.70 -2.04 12.04
CA ALA A 76 5.92 -1.29 11.78
C ALA A 76 5.79 0.19 12.21
N THR A 77 6.90 0.86 12.47
CA THR A 77 6.98 2.33 12.50
C THR A 77 7.70 2.85 11.27
N VAL A 78 7.09 3.76 10.52
CA VAL A 78 7.65 4.33 9.28
C VAL A 78 8.24 5.71 9.56
N PHE A 79 9.50 5.90 9.20
CA PHE A 79 10.19 7.19 9.30
C PHE A 79 10.83 7.60 7.96
N ASN A 80 10.89 8.90 7.74
CA ASN A 80 11.65 9.46 6.63
C ASN A 80 13.15 9.48 6.97
N GLU A 81 13.96 8.73 6.24
CA GLU A 81 15.41 8.62 6.44
C GLU A 81 16.19 9.87 6.03
N THR A 82 15.60 10.75 5.21
CA THR A 82 16.21 12.02 4.80
C THR A 82 16.03 13.13 5.84
N THR A 83 15.57 12.77 7.05
CA THR A 83 15.27 13.69 8.14
C THR A 83 15.95 13.23 9.45
N PRO A 84 16.06 14.08 10.48
CA PRO A 84 16.55 13.69 11.80
C PRO A 84 15.83 12.49 12.45
N HIS A 85 14.65 12.08 11.96
CA HIS A 85 14.03 10.82 12.41
C HIS A 85 14.89 9.58 12.15
N ILE A 86 15.92 9.65 11.27
CA ILE A 86 16.87 8.55 11.08
C ILE A 86 17.59 8.15 12.38
N GLU A 87 17.89 9.10 13.26
CA GLU A 87 18.54 8.82 14.56
C GLU A 87 17.60 8.01 15.47
N LEU A 88 16.34 8.44 15.60
CA LEU A 88 15.32 7.74 16.36
C LEU A 88 15.02 6.36 15.77
N ALA A 89 14.95 6.25 14.44
CA ALA A 89 14.76 4.99 13.74
C ALA A 89 15.87 3.98 14.08
N ASN A 90 17.13 4.43 14.10
CA ASN A 90 18.27 3.57 14.44
C ASN A 90 18.22 3.12 15.91
N GLU A 91 17.87 4.00 16.85
CA GLU A 91 17.66 3.62 18.26
C GLU A 91 16.60 2.54 18.42
N LEU A 92 15.46 2.68 17.73
CA LEU A 92 14.37 1.71 17.77
C LEU A 92 14.77 0.37 17.14
N LYS A 93 15.43 0.40 15.97
CA LYS A 93 15.97 -0.80 15.31
C LYS A 93 16.95 -1.55 16.20
N ASN A 94 17.88 -0.84 16.85
CA ASN A 94 18.87 -1.43 17.76
C ASN A 94 18.24 -2.10 18.99
N ARG A 95 16.99 -1.75 19.32
CA ARG A 95 16.21 -2.35 20.42
C ARG A 95 15.25 -3.44 19.94
N GLY A 96 15.32 -3.83 18.66
CA GLY A 96 14.52 -4.90 18.07
C GLY A 96 13.13 -4.48 17.62
N HIS A 97 12.83 -3.18 17.54
CA HIS A 97 11.58 -2.71 16.97
C HIS A 97 11.62 -2.78 15.44
N HIS A 98 10.47 -3.12 14.85
CA HIS A 98 10.31 -3.14 13.40
C HIS A 98 10.11 -1.72 12.88
N VAL A 99 11.09 -1.22 12.12
CA VAL A 99 11.10 0.15 11.60
C VAL A 99 11.38 0.13 10.11
N ILE A 100 10.49 0.77 9.35
CA ILE A 100 10.65 1.01 7.92
C ILE A 100 11.25 2.41 7.75
N LEU A 101 12.29 2.49 6.93
CA LEU A 101 12.84 3.74 6.46
C LEU A 101 12.39 3.97 5.03
N VAL A 102 11.87 5.17 4.76
CA VAL A 102 11.45 5.63 3.45
C VAL A 102 12.15 6.95 3.12
N ASP A 103 12.31 7.27 1.84
CA ASP A 103 12.94 8.50 1.36
C ASP A 103 11.94 9.66 1.15
N TYR A 104 10.70 9.48 1.61
CA TYR A 104 9.61 10.44 1.52
C TYR A 104 8.96 10.70 2.89
N GLN A 105 8.21 11.80 3.00
CA GLN A 105 7.40 12.07 4.20
C GLN A 105 6.26 11.03 4.27
N PRO A 106 6.10 10.23 5.34
CA PRO A 106 5.19 9.09 5.38
C PRO A 106 3.72 9.50 5.58
N THR A 107 3.21 10.39 4.73
CA THR A 107 1.80 10.74 4.66
C THR A 107 1.02 9.70 3.85
N SER A 108 -0.30 9.71 3.97
CA SER A 108 -1.17 8.82 3.19
C SER A 108 -0.99 8.97 1.67
N GLU A 109 -0.73 10.19 1.20
CA GLU A 109 -0.51 10.52 -0.22
C GLU A 109 0.79 9.92 -0.76
N ASN A 110 1.91 10.07 -0.04
CA ASN A 110 3.19 9.51 -0.50
C ASN A 110 3.20 7.99 -0.38
N MET A 111 2.61 7.44 0.69
CA MET A 111 2.49 5.99 0.85
C MET A 111 1.65 5.36 -0.25
N VAL A 112 0.52 5.96 -0.65
CA VAL A 112 -0.30 5.38 -1.73
C VAL A 112 0.44 5.39 -3.09
N VAL A 113 1.32 6.36 -3.33
CA VAL A 113 2.21 6.39 -4.50
C VAL A 113 3.27 5.29 -4.43
N ASP A 114 3.95 5.10 -3.29
CA ASP A 114 4.89 3.98 -3.11
C ASP A 114 4.20 2.62 -3.30
N PHE A 115 3.02 2.45 -2.67
CA PHE A 115 2.28 1.20 -2.74
C PHE A 115 1.82 0.88 -4.16
N SER A 116 1.43 1.87 -4.96
CA SER A 116 1.05 1.66 -6.35
C SER A 116 2.23 1.12 -7.15
N GLN A 117 3.41 1.69 -6.99
CA GLN A 117 4.62 1.24 -7.68
C GLN A 117 5.02 -0.18 -7.29
N ARG A 118 4.98 -0.52 -5.99
CA ARG A 118 5.27 -1.88 -5.50
C ARG A 118 4.30 -2.92 -6.08
N ILE A 119 3.01 -2.62 -6.05
CA ILE A 119 1.97 -3.52 -6.55
C ILE A 119 2.09 -3.68 -8.08
N ILE A 120 2.24 -2.58 -8.84
CA ILE A 120 2.37 -2.61 -10.31
C ILE A 120 3.50 -3.54 -10.75
N ARG A 121 4.67 -3.49 -10.08
CA ARG A 121 5.83 -4.33 -10.42
C ARG A 121 5.59 -5.83 -10.24
N ARG A 122 4.55 -6.23 -9.50
CA ARG A 122 4.24 -7.62 -9.15
C ARG A 122 3.00 -8.15 -9.86
N LEU A 123 2.19 -7.29 -10.47
CA LEU A 123 1.00 -7.71 -11.20
C LEU A 123 1.37 -8.47 -12.50
N PRO A 124 0.58 -9.48 -12.89
CA PRO A 124 0.72 -10.12 -14.19
C PRO A 124 0.57 -9.12 -15.34
N GLN A 125 1.21 -9.39 -16.49
CA GLN A 125 1.25 -8.48 -17.64
C GLN A 125 -0.13 -8.08 -18.19
N ASP A 126 -1.13 -8.96 -18.08
CA ASP A 126 -2.49 -8.73 -18.57
C ASP A 126 -3.43 -8.07 -17.54
N ILE A 127 -2.90 -7.69 -16.37
CA ILE A 127 -3.64 -7.11 -15.25
C ILE A 127 -3.03 -5.77 -14.88
N GLU A 128 -3.86 -4.72 -14.95
CA GLU A 128 -3.43 -3.37 -14.61
C GLU A 128 -3.93 -2.99 -13.22
N LEU A 129 -3.10 -2.26 -12.47
CA LEU A 129 -3.57 -1.58 -11.27
C LEU A 129 -4.50 -0.44 -11.72
N PHE A 130 -5.75 -0.45 -11.27
CA PHE A 130 -6.72 0.57 -11.64
C PHE A 130 -6.72 1.74 -10.66
N SER A 131 -6.83 1.43 -9.37
CA SER A 131 -6.78 2.43 -8.31
C SER A 131 -6.40 1.84 -6.96
N LEU A 132 -5.87 2.69 -6.10
CA LEU A 132 -5.69 2.44 -4.68
C LEU A 132 -6.46 3.48 -3.87
N LYS A 133 -7.00 3.05 -2.74
CA LYS A 133 -7.50 3.94 -1.69
C LYS A 133 -6.86 3.54 -0.37
N LEU A 134 -6.05 4.42 0.20
CA LEU A 134 -5.43 4.25 1.50
C LEU A 134 -6.16 5.13 2.52
N GLN A 135 -6.87 4.48 3.44
CA GLN A 135 -7.67 5.14 4.45
C GLN A 135 -6.95 5.11 5.79
N GLU A 136 -6.63 6.30 6.30
CA GLU A 136 -5.88 6.53 7.54
C GLU A 136 -6.81 6.59 8.77
N THR A 137 -8.00 7.13 8.58
CA THR A 137 -9.06 7.19 9.61
C THR A 137 -10.40 6.83 8.97
N GLU A 138 -11.46 6.69 9.75
CA GLU A 138 -12.80 6.42 9.18
C GLU A 138 -13.28 7.50 8.21
N SER A 139 -12.79 8.74 8.35
CA SER A 139 -13.25 9.89 7.55
C SER A 139 -12.22 10.47 6.59
N SER A 140 -10.97 9.98 6.60
CA SER A 140 -9.88 10.58 5.82
C SER A 140 -9.08 9.51 5.08
N PHE A 141 -8.91 9.71 3.78
CA PHE A 141 -8.23 8.76 2.89
C PHE A 141 -7.58 9.49 1.71
N ALA A 142 -6.50 8.91 1.21
CA ALA A 142 -5.86 9.28 -0.05
C ALA A 142 -6.22 8.27 -1.14
N GLU A 143 -6.39 8.74 -2.36
CA GLU A 143 -6.67 7.90 -3.52
C GLU A 143 -5.62 8.12 -4.60
N TRP A 144 -5.28 7.02 -5.28
CA TRP A 144 -4.43 7.02 -6.45
C TRP A 144 -5.19 6.33 -7.57
N PHE A 145 -5.35 7.00 -8.71
CA PHE A 145 -5.95 6.44 -9.91
C PHE A 145 -4.91 6.35 -11.02
N ALA A 146 -4.86 5.20 -11.70
CA ALA A 146 -3.92 5.02 -12.81
C ALA A 146 -4.16 6.04 -13.93
N SER A 147 -5.41 6.42 -14.20
CA SER A 147 -5.75 7.43 -15.22
C SER A 147 -5.14 8.81 -14.97
N ASP A 148 -4.85 9.13 -13.70
CA ASP A 148 -4.38 10.45 -13.30
C ASP A 148 -2.84 10.50 -13.21
N ASN A 149 -2.17 9.35 -13.37
CA ASN A 149 -0.75 9.14 -13.14
C ASN A 149 -0.05 8.44 -14.32
N GLN A 150 -0.64 8.51 -15.51
CA GLN A 150 -0.07 8.02 -16.78
C GLN A 150 0.83 9.06 -17.45
#